data_AF-A0AAD0SSD7-F1
#
_entry.id   AF-A0AAD0SSD7-F1
#
_cell.length_a   1.000
_cell.length_b   1.000
_cell.length_c   1.000
_cell.angle_alpha   90.00
_cell.angle_beta   90.00
_cell.angle_gamma   90.00
#
_symmetry.space_group_name_H-M   'P 1'
#
loop_
_entity.id
_entity.type
_entity.pdbx_description
1 polymer ?
#
loop_
_entity_poly.entity_id
_entity_poly.type
_entity_poly.pdbx_seq_one_letter_code
_entity_poly.pdbx_strand_id
1 'polypeptide(L)'
;MEELFNLTYKEEVEELKDEDDFEALGDEKYLNHPDMEARLYWAFCRPNGSCDIQIQDSEPLVSIMAFNHSKLNAFKRFSLLHKEVVNKAELRVKIKNRTRMLFRSLIDDDFKELNKVLDIVPVFLDVAVDQLKNGRKWNDIFADEVEATIFLEKAKEYIDEDFKEALFYKLKDVSELSQDELKEHLEDLIEKKEKIDILIKEHYKKEVEKWSDKSTLHLLQKMAIKKLVNELF
;
A
#
# COMPACT_ATOMS: atom_id res chain seq x y z
N MET A 1 17.78 8.84 -15.14
CA MET A 1 18.36 7.73 -14.34
C MET A 1 19.44 7.01 -15.14
N GLU A 2 19.36 6.99 -16.47
CA GLU A 2 20.40 6.47 -17.37
C GLU A 2 21.73 7.26 -17.31
N GLU A 3 21.71 8.58 -17.02
CA GLU A 3 22.94 9.40 -16.96
C GLU A 3 23.84 9.16 -15.71
N LEU A 4 23.43 8.29 -14.78
CA LEU A 4 24.24 7.92 -13.60
C LEU A 4 24.97 6.58 -13.74
N PHE A 5 24.80 5.88 -14.88
CA PHE A 5 25.49 4.62 -15.13
C PHE A 5 26.88 4.90 -15.68
N ASN A 6 27.86 4.94 -14.79
CA ASN A 6 29.21 4.64 -15.20
C ASN A 6 29.28 3.11 -15.43
N LEU A 7 29.67 2.68 -16.63
CA LEU A 7 29.68 1.27 -17.04
C LEU A 7 30.85 0.48 -16.43
N THR A 8 31.54 1.04 -15.45
CA THR A 8 32.79 0.54 -14.87
C THR A 8 32.71 -0.94 -14.48
N TYR A 9 31.62 -1.34 -13.83
CA TYR A 9 31.42 -2.72 -13.35
C TYR A 9 30.49 -3.56 -14.23
N LYS A 10 30.05 -3.04 -15.38
CA LYS A 10 29.10 -3.74 -16.25
C LYS A 10 29.71 -5.02 -16.80
N GLU A 11 30.89 -4.93 -17.41
CA GLU A 11 31.55 -6.10 -18.03
C GLU A 11 31.79 -7.20 -17.00
N GLU A 12 32.32 -6.85 -15.81
CA GLU A 12 32.55 -7.81 -14.73
C GLU A 12 31.28 -8.50 -14.23
N VAL A 13 30.14 -7.80 -14.18
CA VAL A 13 28.87 -8.38 -13.73
C VAL A 13 28.18 -9.17 -14.84
N GLU A 14 28.34 -8.79 -16.11
CA GLU A 14 27.84 -9.59 -17.24
C GLU A 14 28.57 -10.92 -17.32
N GLU A 15 29.89 -10.96 -17.10
CA GLU A 15 30.66 -12.22 -17.05
C GLU A 15 30.18 -13.13 -15.92
N LEU A 16 29.82 -12.57 -14.76
CA LEU A 16 29.31 -13.34 -13.63
C LEU A 16 27.92 -13.94 -13.86
N LYS A 17 27.11 -13.42 -14.80
CA LYS A 17 25.74 -13.91 -15.04
C LYS A 17 25.67 -15.32 -15.59
N ASP A 18 26.75 -15.77 -16.23
CA ASP A 18 26.84 -17.11 -16.81
C ASP A 18 27.19 -18.18 -15.75
N GLU A 19 27.47 -17.78 -14.51
CA GLU A 19 27.79 -18.67 -13.39
C GLU A 19 26.51 -19.19 -12.69
N ASP A 20 26.49 -20.47 -12.33
CA ASP A 20 25.35 -21.11 -11.65
C ASP A 20 25.01 -20.45 -10.29
N ASP A 21 26.03 -19.94 -9.58
CA ASP A 21 25.91 -19.27 -8.27
C ASP A 21 25.98 -17.72 -8.37
N PHE A 22 25.55 -17.14 -9.51
CA PHE A 22 25.66 -15.71 -9.82
C PHE A 22 25.30 -14.77 -8.65
N GLU A 23 24.16 -14.99 -7.98
CA GLU A 23 23.72 -14.13 -6.89
C GLU A 23 24.64 -14.22 -5.67
N ALA A 24 25.09 -15.42 -5.29
CA ALA A 24 25.95 -15.61 -4.13
C ALA A 24 27.34 -15.01 -4.37
N LEU A 25 27.91 -15.23 -5.56
CA LEU A 25 29.19 -14.65 -5.97
C LEU A 25 29.12 -13.13 -6.05
N GLY A 26 28.04 -12.59 -6.60
CA GLY A 26 27.81 -11.16 -6.66
C GLY A 26 27.59 -10.53 -5.29
N ASP A 27 26.86 -11.20 -4.38
CA ASP A 27 26.69 -10.73 -3.00
C ASP A 27 28.03 -10.73 -2.24
N GLU A 28 28.85 -11.77 -2.37
CA GLU A 28 30.19 -11.81 -1.77
C GLU A 28 31.07 -10.66 -2.28
N LYS A 29 31.06 -10.42 -3.60
CA LYS A 29 31.94 -9.44 -4.24
C LYS A 29 31.48 -7.99 -4.07
N TYR A 30 30.18 -7.73 -4.19
CA TYR A 30 29.67 -6.37 -4.38
C TYR A 30 28.84 -5.83 -3.23
N LEU A 31 28.28 -6.66 -2.33
CA LEU A 31 27.34 -6.17 -1.32
C LEU A 31 27.96 -5.16 -0.35
N ASN A 32 29.21 -5.39 0.05
CA ASN A 32 29.97 -4.53 0.97
C ASN A 32 31.20 -3.90 0.29
N HIS A 33 31.19 -3.80 -1.04
CA HIS A 33 32.33 -3.30 -1.80
C HIS A 33 32.64 -1.84 -1.41
N PRO A 34 33.92 -1.43 -1.28
CA PRO A 34 34.28 -0.08 -0.85
C PRO A 34 33.81 0.99 -1.84
N ASP A 35 33.84 0.70 -3.14
CA ASP A 35 33.30 1.58 -4.18
C ASP A 35 31.77 1.58 -4.19
N MET A 36 31.18 2.76 -4.07
CA MET A 36 29.74 3.00 -4.15
C MET A 36 29.17 2.61 -5.51
N GLU A 37 29.88 2.86 -6.61
CA GLU A 37 29.40 2.53 -7.97
C GLU A 37 29.20 1.01 -8.13
N ALA A 38 30.07 0.20 -7.55
CA ALA A 38 29.93 -1.25 -7.55
C ALA A 38 28.68 -1.71 -6.79
N ARG A 39 28.46 -1.17 -5.58
CA ARG A 39 27.26 -1.49 -4.78
C ARG A 39 25.98 -1.03 -5.46
N LEU A 40 26.00 0.16 -6.07
CA LEU A 40 24.89 0.73 -6.83
C LEU A 40 24.52 -0.17 -8.02
N TYR A 41 25.51 -0.59 -8.81
CA TYR A 41 25.30 -1.44 -9.97
C TYR A 41 24.79 -2.83 -9.56
N TRP A 42 25.35 -3.40 -8.49
CA TRP A 42 24.86 -4.68 -7.95
C TRP A 42 23.41 -4.58 -7.47
N ALA A 43 23.02 -3.49 -6.79
CA ALA A 43 21.64 -3.28 -6.38
C ALA A 43 20.65 -3.27 -7.56
N PHE A 44 21.09 -2.81 -8.74
CA PHE A 44 20.31 -2.84 -9.97
C PHE A 44 20.22 -4.23 -10.60
N CYS A 45 21.34 -4.98 -10.65
CA CYS A 45 21.46 -6.24 -11.38
C CYS A 45 21.12 -7.51 -10.58
N ARG A 46 20.98 -7.42 -9.24
CA ARG A 46 20.76 -8.58 -8.37
C ARG A 46 19.50 -9.39 -8.79
N PRO A 47 19.60 -10.70 -9.10
CA PRO A 47 18.51 -11.48 -9.70
C PRO A 47 17.20 -11.51 -8.91
N ASN A 48 17.29 -11.73 -7.60
CA ASN A 48 16.11 -11.75 -6.73
C ASN A 48 15.67 -10.36 -6.25
N GLY A 49 16.18 -9.31 -6.90
CA GLY A 49 16.02 -7.94 -6.47
C GLY A 49 16.89 -7.63 -5.25
N SER A 50 16.96 -6.35 -4.93
CA SER A 50 17.84 -5.87 -3.86
C SER A 50 17.35 -6.30 -2.48
N CYS A 51 18.29 -6.67 -1.61
CA CYS A 51 18.04 -7.19 -0.27
C CYS A 51 18.09 -6.09 0.80
N ASP A 52 17.83 -6.48 2.06
CA ASP A 52 17.78 -5.58 3.21
C ASP A 52 19.03 -4.69 3.33
N ILE A 53 20.21 -5.30 3.22
CA ILE A 53 21.51 -4.62 3.40
C ILE A 53 21.69 -3.50 2.37
N GLN A 54 21.28 -3.73 1.12
CA GLN A 54 21.41 -2.73 0.05
C GLN A 54 20.45 -1.56 0.22
N ILE A 55 19.24 -1.78 0.76
CA ILE A 55 18.31 -0.69 1.07
C ILE A 55 18.84 0.15 2.25
N GLN A 56 19.51 -0.49 3.20
CA GLN A 56 20.14 0.15 4.35
C GLN A 56 21.52 0.75 4.05
N ASP A 57 21.97 0.77 2.78
CA ASP A 57 23.29 1.29 2.44
C ASP A 57 23.48 2.71 2.96
N SER A 58 24.70 3.01 3.42
CA SER A 58 25.07 4.34 3.94
C SER A 58 24.98 5.42 2.87
N GLU A 59 25.07 5.05 1.59
CA GLU A 59 24.97 5.98 0.46
C GLU A 59 23.51 6.11 -0.03
N PRO A 60 22.92 7.32 -0.01
CA PRO A 60 21.53 7.51 -0.41
C PRO A 60 21.19 7.01 -1.81
N LEU A 61 22.13 7.10 -2.76
CA LEU A 61 21.90 6.67 -4.14
C LEU A 61 21.82 5.14 -4.27
N VAL A 62 22.64 4.40 -3.52
CA VAL A 62 22.58 2.93 -3.46
C VAL A 62 21.27 2.50 -2.82
N SER A 63 20.90 3.13 -1.70
CA SER A 63 19.62 2.89 -1.02
C SER A 63 18.41 3.13 -1.94
N ILE A 64 18.41 4.21 -2.74
CA ILE A 64 17.37 4.52 -3.73
C ILE A 64 17.30 3.43 -4.82
N MET A 65 18.44 3.01 -5.35
CA MET A 65 18.48 1.96 -6.37
C MET A 65 17.92 0.66 -5.80
N ALA A 66 18.38 0.29 -4.61
CA ALA A 66 17.93 -0.90 -3.93
C ALA A 66 16.43 -0.88 -3.64
N PHE A 67 15.89 0.24 -3.16
CA PHE A 67 14.46 0.42 -2.94
C PHE A 67 13.64 0.18 -4.23
N ASN A 68 14.11 0.75 -5.35
CA ASN A 68 13.44 0.67 -6.64
C ASN A 68 13.45 -0.73 -7.26
N HIS A 69 14.50 -1.52 -6.99
CA HIS A 69 14.75 -2.85 -7.58
C HIS A 69 14.54 -4.02 -6.62
N SER A 70 14.18 -3.75 -5.37
CA SER A 70 13.83 -4.79 -4.41
C SER A 70 12.55 -5.55 -4.80
N LYS A 71 12.41 -6.78 -4.29
CA LYS A 71 11.16 -7.57 -4.28
C LYS A 71 10.52 -7.64 -2.88
N LEU A 72 11.10 -6.99 -1.87
CA LEU A 72 10.54 -6.93 -0.51
C LEU A 72 9.18 -6.21 -0.50
N ASN A 73 8.37 -6.41 0.55
CA ASN A 73 7.12 -5.66 0.70
C ASN A 73 7.37 -4.17 1.00
N ALA A 74 6.33 -3.35 0.92
CA ALA A 74 6.47 -1.90 1.03
C ALA A 74 6.97 -1.49 2.41
N PHE A 75 6.42 -2.05 3.49
CA PHE A 75 6.82 -1.73 4.85
C PHE A 75 8.30 -2.01 5.10
N LYS A 76 8.80 -3.17 4.65
CA LYS A 76 10.21 -3.50 4.78
C LYS A 76 11.08 -2.55 3.98
N ARG A 77 10.73 -2.21 2.73
CA ARG A 77 11.49 -1.24 1.95
C ARG A 77 11.56 0.13 2.62
N PHE A 78 10.42 0.68 3.08
CA PHE A 78 10.39 2.01 3.69
C PHE A 78 11.06 2.06 5.08
N SER A 79 10.97 0.99 5.88
CA SER A 79 11.62 0.92 7.19
C SER A 79 13.14 0.87 7.12
N LEU A 80 13.69 0.35 6.01
CA LEU A 80 15.12 0.25 5.76
C LEU A 80 15.68 1.43 4.97
N LEU A 81 14.82 2.22 4.32
CA LEU A 81 15.21 3.30 3.43
C LEU A 81 16.09 4.34 4.14
N HIS A 82 17.15 4.78 3.46
CA HIS A 82 18.06 5.78 3.99
C HIS A 82 17.31 7.08 4.35
N LYS A 83 17.51 7.59 5.56
CA LYS A 83 16.74 8.70 6.13
C LYS A 83 16.77 9.98 5.30
N GLU A 84 17.91 10.26 4.67
CA GLU A 84 18.01 11.44 3.78
C GLU A 84 17.08 11.36 2.58
N VAL A 85 16.81 10.15 2.07
CA VAL A 85 15.87 9.97 0.94
C VAL A 85 14.48 10.40 1.35
N VAL A 86 14.06 10.12 2.60
CA VAL A 86 12.77 10.56 3.15
C VAL A 86 12.76 12.07 3.39
N ASN A 87 13.83 12.63 3.93
CA ASN A 87 13.87 14.02 4.37
C ASN A 87 14.07 15.04 3.23
N LYS A 88 14.82 14.67 2.19
CA LYS A 88 15.20 15.56 1.07
C LYS A 88 14.28 15.38 -0.14
N ALA A 89 13.61 16.45 -0.55
CA ALA A 89 12.61 16.41 -1.63
C ALA A 89 13.23 15.98 -2.98
N GLU A 90 14.44 16.47 -3.27
CA GLU A 90 15.22 16.14 -4.46
C GLU A 90 15.59 14.65 -4.54
N LEU A 91 15.73 13.97 -3.40
CA LEU A 91 15.96 12.53 -3.34
C LEU A 91 14.64 11.74 -3.42
N ARG A 92 13.57 12.20 -2.75
CA ARG A 92 12.23 11.56 -2.84
C ARG A 92 11.74 11.40 -4.27
N VAL A 93 12.02 12.39 -5.14
CA VAL A 93 11.64 12.32 -6.56
C VAL A 93 12.20 11.07 -7.25
N LYS A 94 13.36 10.56 -6.82
CA LYS A 94 14.00 9.38 -7.43
C LYS A 94 13.32 8.04 -7.09
N ILE A 95 12.51 7.98 -6.04
CA ILE A 95 11.70 6.80 -5.68
C ILE A 95 10.21 6.97 -5.96
N LYS A 96 9.78 8.16 -6.41
CA LYS A 96 8.37 8.52 -6.60
C LYS A 96 7.58 7.49 -7.40
N ASN A 97 8.11 7.01 -8.53
CA ASN A 97 7.41 6.06 -9.38
C ASN A 97 7.20 4.71 -8.68
N ARG A 98 8.22 4.21 -7.98
CA ARG A 98 8.10 2.97 -7.22
C ARG A 98 7.16 3.14 -6.04
N THR A 99 7.23 4.25 -5.30
CA THR A 99 6.30 4.58 -4.22
C THR A 99 4.85 4.58 -4.70
N ARG A 100 4.55 5.23 -5.83
CA ARG A 100 3.21 5.20 -6.44
C ARG A 100 2.75 3.78 -6.73
N MET A 101 3.60 2.95 -7.34
CA MET A 101 3.26 1.56 -7.65
C MET A 101 2.97 0.74 -6.39
N LEU A 102 3.80 0.90 -5.34
CA LEU A 102 3.61 0.22 -4.06
C LEU A 102 2.30 0.67 -3.41
N PHE A 103 2.06 1.97 -3.32
CA PHE A 103 0.85 2.51 -2.68
C PHE A 103 -0.41 2.13 -3.43
N ARG A 104 -0.38 2.10 -4.76
CA ARG A 104 -1.49 1.56 -5.54
C ARG A 104 -1.81 0.12 -5.15
N SER A 105 -0.79 -0.74 -5.03
CA SER A 105 -0.99 -2.14 -4.61
C SER A 105 -1.55 -2.22 -3.19
N LEU A 106 -1.01 -1.44 -2.25
CA LEU A 106 -1.48 -1.46 -0.86
C LEU A 106 -2.91 -0.93 -0.72
N ILE A 107 -3.29 0.08 -1.48
CA ILE A 107 -4.66 0.60 -1.48
C ILE A 107 -5.63 -0.40 -2.10
N ASP A 108 -5.17 -1.19 -3.06
CA ASP A 108 -6.01 -2.21 -3.66
C ASP A 108 -6.19 -3.42 -2.74
N ASP A 109 -5.18 -3.74 -1.92
CA ASP A 109 -5.09 -5.05 -1.25
C ASP A 109 -4.91 -5.03 0.28
N ASP A 110 -4.17 -4.06 0.83
CA ASP A 110 -3.66 -4.12 2.20
C ASP A 110 -3.52 -2.72 2.84
N PHE A 111 -4.65 -2.19 3.30
CA PHE A 111 -4.69 -0.95 4.09
C PHE A 111 -3.90 -1.05 5.40
N LYS A 112 -3.72 -2.25 5.96
CA LYS A 112 -2.98 -2.44 7.21
C LYS A 112 -1.48 -2.20 7.00
N GLU A 113 -0.91 -2.75 5.92
CA GLU A 113 0.48 -2.43 5.56
C GLU A 113 0.61 -0.97 5.12
N LEU A 114 -0.36 -0.41 4.40
CA LEU A 114 -0.38 1.02 4.06
C LEU A 114 -0.27 1.92 5.29
N ASN A 115 -1.09 1.66 6.32
CA ASN A 115 -1.10 2.43 7.54
C ASN A 115 0.26 2.38 8.25
N LYS A 116 0.87 1.19 8.35
CA LYS A 116 2.20 1.01 8.93
C LYS A 116 3.29 1.76 8.16
N VAL A 117 3.19 1.81 6.82
CA VAL A 117 4.13 2.58 6.01
C VAL A 117 3.96 4.08 6.27
N LEU A 118 2.72 4.57 6.32
CA LEU A 118 2.44 5.98 6.56
C LEU A 118 2.80 6.44 7.99
N ASP A 119 2.87 5.52 8.96
CA ASP A 119 3.40 5.82 10.30
C ASP A 119 4.89 6.20 10.26
N ILE A 120 5.67 5.54 9.40
CA ILE A 120 7.13 5.77 9.32
C ILE A 120 7.53 6.81 8.29
N VAL A 121 6.74 6.98 7.22
CA VAL A 121 7.01 7.94 6.14
C VAL A 121 5.76 8.77 5.77
N PRO A 122 5.20 9.54 6.72
CA PRO A 122 3.97 10.33 6.50
C PRO A 122 4.09 11.38 5.38
N VAL A 123 5.33 11.74 5.01
CA VAL A 123 5.63 12.66 3.90
C VAL A 123 5.09 12.19 2.53
N PHE A 124 4.72 10.92 2.39
CA PHE A 124 4.12 10.38 1.16
C PHE A 124 2.60 10.23 1.23
N LEU A 125 1.93 10.77 2.26
CA LEU A 125 0.47 10.67 2.40
C LEU A 125 -0.27 11.20 1.16
N ASP A 126 0.22 12.30 0.58
CA ASP A 126 -0.30 12.88 -0.67
C ASP A 126 -0.28 11.89 -1.84
N VAL A 127 0.79 11.08 -1.93
CA VAL A 127 0.92 10.02 -2.93
C VAL A 127 -0.08 8.89 -2.67
N ALA A 128 -0.30 8.52 -1.40
CA ALA A 128 -1.29 7.49 -1.05
C ALA A 128 -2.70 7.96 -1.39
N VAL A 129 -3.06 9.18 -1.01
CA VAL A 129 -4.35 9.81 -1.36
C VAL A 129 -4.55 9.85 -2.88
N ASP A 130 -3.53 10.27 -3.65
CA ASP A 130 -3.61 10.27 -5.11
C ASP A 130 -3.83 8.84 -5.67
N GLN A 131 -3.16 7.83 -5.13
CA GLN A 131 -3.37 6.45 -5.56
C GLN A 131 -4.73 5.89 -5.14
N LEU A 132 -5.36 6.39 -4.08
CA LEU A 132 -6.75 6.03 -3.75
C LEU A 132 -7.71 6.57 -4.80
N LYS A 133 -7.60 7.86 -5.09
CA LYS A 133 -8.49 8.56 -6.02
C LYS A 133 -8.30 8.11 -7.47
N ASN A 134 -7.05 8.04 -7.91
CA ASN A 134 -6.69 7.93 -9.33
C ASN A 134 -5.98 6.62 -9.68
N GLY A 135 -5.65 5.78 -8.69
CA GLY A 135 -5.01 4.49 -8.92
C GLY A 135 -5.97 3.51 -9.59
N ARG A 136 -5.44 2.70 -10.50
CA ARG A 136 -6.19 1.56 -11.05
C ARG A 136 -6.38 0.50 -9.97
N LYS A 137 -7.62 0.07 -9.80
CA LYS A 137 -8.07 -0.98 -8.89
C LYS A 137 -8.30 -2.24 -9.74
N TRP A 138 -7.65 -3.34 -9.38
CA TRP A 138 -7.61 -4.59 -10.13
C TRP A 138 -8.17 -5.76 -9.32
N ASN A 139 -8.13 -5.66 -8.00
CA ASN A 139 -8.47 -6.76 -7.10
C ASN A 139 -9.80 -6.51 -6.40
N ASP A 140 -10.59 -7.58 -6.29
CA ASP A 140 -11.88 -7.62 -5.57
C ASP A 140 -11.70 -7.81 -4.05
N ILE A 141 -10.59 -7.29 -3.51
CA ILE A 141 -10.29 -7.31 -2.08
C ILE A 141 -10.89 -6.06 -1.45
N PHE A 142 -11.75 -6.27 -0.46
CA PHE A 142 -12.33 -5.19 0.33
C PHE A 142 -11.40 -4.80 1.48
N ALA A 143 -11.32 -3.51 1.74
CA ALA A 143 -10.60 -2.96 2.88
C ALA A 143 -11.37 -3.27 4.18
N ASP A 144 -10.64 -3.62 5.23
CA ASP A 144 -11.19 -3.67 6.58
C ASP A 144 -11.59 -2.26 7.05
N GLU A 145 -12.76 -2.14 7.67
CA GLU A 145 -13.33 -0.85 8.06
C GLU A 145 -12.51 -0.11 9.13
N VAL A 146 -11.83 -0.85 10.01
CA VAL A 146 -10.98 -0.26 11.05
C VAL A 146 -9.70 0.28 10.40
N GLU A 147 -9.08 -0.48 9.49
CA GLU A 147 -7.90 -0.01 8.76
C GLU A 147 -8.23 1.15 7.79
N ALA A 148 -9.40 1.12 7.15
CA ALA A 148 -9.92 2.23 6.36
C ALA A 148 -10.17 3.48 7.22
N THR A 149 -10.69 3.30 8.45
CA THR A 149 -10.84 4.40 9.43
C THR A 149 -9.50 5.01 9.81
N ILE A 150 -8.48 4.19 10.08
CA ILE A 150 -7.14 4.68 10.40
C ILE A 150 -6.55 5.49 9.23
N PHE A 151 -6.75 5.03 7.99
CA PHE A 151 -6.30 5.78 6.81
C PHE A 151 -7.08 7.09 6.64
N LEU A 152 -8.39 7.07 6.85
CA LEU A 152 -9.26 8.26 6.80
C LEU A 152 -8.79 9.33 7.80
N GLU A 153 -8.48 8.94 9.04
CA GLU A 153 -7.97 9.86 10.06
C GLU A 153 -6.63 10.50 9.67
N LYS A 154 -5.72 9.72 9.09
CA LYS A 154 -4.45 10.24 8.54
C LYS A 154 -4.70 11.24 7.42
N ALA A 155 -5.68 10.95 6.55
CA ALA A 155 -6.00 11.72 5.36
C ALA A 155 -7.04 12.83 5.58
N LYS A 156 -7.38 13.19 6.83
CA LYS A 156 -8.48 14.12 7.16
C LYS A 156 -8.48 15.45 6.37
N GLU A 157 -7.29 15.96 6.05
CA GLU A 157 -7.12 17.23 5.31
C GLU A 157 -7.35 17.09 3.80
N TYR A 158 -7.40 15.85 3.30
CA TYR A 158 -7.59 15.49 1.90
C TYR A 158 -9.00 14.96 1.60
N ILE A 159 -9.90 14.92 2.59
CA ILE A 159 -11.24 14.38 2.42
C ILE A 159 -12.07 15.34 1.56
N ASP A 160 -12.27 14.96 0.30
CA ASP A 160 -13.23 15.51 -0.63
C ASP A 160 -14.21 14.42 -1.11
N GLU A 161 -15.14 14.77 -2.01
CA GLU A 161 -16.13 13.81 -2.50
C GLU A 161 -15.48 12.69 -3.32
N ASP A 162 -14.48 12.98 -4.16
CA ASP A 162 -13.76 11.95 -4.91
C ASP A 162 -13.03 10.98 -3.97
N PHE A 163 -12.45 11.49 -2.87
CA PHE A 163 -11.80 10.66 -1.86
C PHE A 163 -12.81 9.70 -1.22
N LYS A 164 -13.98 10.22 -0.81
CA LYS A 164 -15.03 9.40 -0.21
C LYS A 164 -15.52 8.33 -1.17
N GLU A 165 -15.82 8.71 -2.41
CA GLU A 165 -16.25 7.78 -3.45
C GLU A 165 -15.20 6.67 -3.66
N ALA A 166 -13.93 7.06 -3.77
CA ALA A 166 -12.85 6.10 -3.97
C ALA A 166 -12.62 5.17 -2.77
N LEU A 167 -12.74 5.69 -1.53
CA LEU A 167 -12.62 4.92 -0.30
C LEU A 167 -13.78 3.93 -0.15
N PHE A 168 -15.01 4.41 -0.31
CA PHE A 168 -16.22 3.59 -0.17
C PHE A 168 -16.29 2.49 -1.22
N TYR A 169 -15.77 2.74 -2.43
CA TYR A 169 -15.62 1.69 -3.43
C TYR A 169 -14.70 0.53 -2.99
N LYS A 170 -13.78 0.76 -2.03
CA LYS A 170 -12.93 -0.29 -1.47
C LYS A 170 -13.57 -1.00 -0.27
N LEU A 171 -14.71 -0.54 0.23
CA LEU A 171 -15.45 -1.23 1.30
C LEU A 171 -16.31 -2.35 0.73
N LYS A 172 -16.81 -3.23 1.60
CA LYS A 172 -17.61 -4.38 1.19
C LYS A 172 -18.91 -3.93 0.52
N ASP A 173 -19.15 -4.40 -0.70
CA ASP A 173 -20.41 -4.10 -1.40
C ASP A 173 -21.56 -4.90 -0.78
N VAL A 174 -22.46 -4.21 -0.08
CA VAL A 174 -23.64 -4.83 0.53
C VAL A 174 -24.75 -5.12 -0.47
N SER A 175 -24.70 -4.55 -1.67
CA SER A 175 -25.75 -4.69 -2.68
C SER A 175 -25.85 -6.11 -3.23
N GLU A 176 -24.75 -6.87 -3.19
CA GLU A 176 -24.66 -8.25 -3.67
C GLU A 176 -24.90 -9.30 -2.57
N LEU A 177 -25.00 -8.89 -1.30
CA LEU A 177 -25.17 -9.81 -0.18
C LEU A 177 -26.59 -10.37 -0.10
N SER A 178 -26.68 -11.64 0.23
CA SER A 178 -27.91 -12.25 0.72
C SER A 178 -28.32 -11.67 2.08
N GLN A 179 -29.56 -11.93 2.49
CA GLN A 179 -30.07 -11.45 3.77
C GLN A 179 -29.20 -11.91 4.96
N ASP A 180 -28.74 -13.15 4.95
CA ASP A 180 -27.99 -13.70 6.09
C ASP A 180 -26.54 -13.20 6.09
N GLU A 181 -25.89 -13.12 4.92
CA GLU A 181 -24.56 -12.48 4.78
C GLU A 181 -24.58 -11.01 5.20
N LEU A 182 -25.67 -10.29 4.90
CA LEU A 182 -25.82 -8.90 5.33
C LEU A 182 -25.95 -8.79 6.86
N LYS A 183 -26.71 -9.68 7.51
CA LYS A 183 -26.80 -9.68 8.98
C LYS A 183 -25.44 -9.99 9.60
N GLU A 184 -24.76 -11.03 9.14
CA GLU A 184 -23.43 -11.41 9.62
C GLU A 184 -22.44 -10.25 9.48
N HIS A 185 -22.47 -9.57 8.33
CA HIS A 185 -21.63 -8.40 8.12
C HIS A 185 -21.98 -7.24 9.06
N LEU A 186 -23.26 -6.93 9.26
CA LEU A 186 -23.69 -5.88 10.20
C LEU A 186 -23.34 -6.22 11.64
N GLU A 187 -23.46 -7.49 12.05
CA GLU A 187 -23.06 -7.97 13.38
C GLU A 187 -21.55 -7.80 13.60
N ASP A 188 -20.71 -8.18 12.63
CA ASP A 188 -19.26 -7.90 12.67
C ASP A 188 -18.95 -6.40 12.80
N LEU A 189 -19.64 -5.56 12.03
CA LEU A 189 -19.49 -4.10 12.12
C LEU A 189 -19.91 -3.56 13.50
N ILE A 190 -20.96 -4.11 14.11
CA ILE A 190 -21.43 -3.72 15.46
C ILE A 190 -20.36 -4.06 16.50
N GLU A 191 -19.71 -5.23 16.43
CA GLU A 191 -18.67 -5.62 17.38
C GLU A 191 -17.49 -4.65 17.40
N LYS A 192 -17.16 -4.06 16.24
CA LYS A 192 -16.05 -3.11 16.09
C LYS A 192 -16.49 -1.65 15.91
N LYS A 193 -17.77 -1.32 16.14
CA LYS A 193 -18.35 -0.01 15.79
C LYS A 193 -17.63 1.18 16.41
N GLU A 194 -17.11 1.07 17.64
CA GLU A 194 -16.39 2.16 18.31
C GLU A 194 -15.06 2.53 17.63
N LYS A 195 -14.56 1.64 16.75
CA LYS A 195 -13.32 1.84 15.98
C LYS A 195 -13.56 2.26 14.53
N ILE A 196 -14.81 2.35 14.10
CA ILE A 196 -15.19 2.70 12.73
C ILE A 196 -15.61 4.17 12.69
N ASP A 197 -15.08 4.91 11.72
CA ASP A 197 -15.43 6.31 11.49
C ASP A 197 -16.92 6.48 11.12
N ILE A 198 -17.47 7.64 11.51
CA ILE A 198 -18.88 7.97 11.24
C ILE A 198 -19.21 7.98 9.75
N LEU A 199 -18.28 8.39 8.88
CA LEU A 199 -18.50 8.44 7.43
C LEU A 199 -18.69 7.03 6.83
N ILE A 200 -17.95 6.04 7.33
CA ILE A 200 -18.09 4.64 6.91
C ILE A 200 -19.42 4.06 7.40
N LYS A 201 -19.80 4.34 8.65
CA LYS A 201 -21.12 3.92 9.19
C LYS A 201 -22.28 4.51 8.40
N GLU A 202 -22.20 5.80 8.07
CA GLU A 202 -23.20 6.48 7.26
C GLU A 202 -23.27 5.94 5.83
N HIS A 203 -22.13 5.56 5.24
CA HIS A 203 -22.09 4.89 3.94
C HIS A 203 -22.87 3.56 3.99
N TYR A 204 -22.54 2.67 4.94
CA TYR A 204 -23.24 1.40 5.07
C TYR A 204 -24.74 1.58 5.36
N LYS A 205 -25.12 2.53 6.22
CA LYS A 205 -26.52 2.84 6.46
C LYS A 205 -27.27 3.16 5.16
N LYS A 206 -26.70 4.03 4.31
CA LYS A 206 -27.30 4.41 3.02
C LYS A 206 -27.38 3.22 2.07
N GLU A 207 -26.34 2.40 1.97
CA GLU A 207 -26.34 1.25 1.08
C GLU A 207 -27.31 0.15 1.55
N VAL A 208 -27.43 -0.08 2.85
CA VAL A 208 -28.42 -1.02 3.40
C VAL A 208 -29.86 -0.52 3.24
N GLU A 209 -30.10 0.79 3.35
CA GLU A 209 -31.41 1.38 3.03
C GLU A 209 -31.77 1.12 1.56
N LYS A 210 -30.85 1.35 0.62
CA LYS A 210 -31.03 1.03 -0.80
C LYS A 210 -31.27 -0.46 -1.05
N TRP A 211 -30.51 -1.33 -0.40
CA TRP A 211 -30.68 -2.79 -0.48
C TRP A 211 -32.06 -3.20 0.03
N SER A 212 -32.48 -2.65 1.18
CA SER A 212 -33.78 -2.93 1.79
C SER A 212 -34.93 -2.50 0.89
N ASP A 213 -34.85 -1.33 0.25
CA ASP A 213 -35.89 -0.83 -0.67
C ASP A 213 -36.05 -1.70 -1.93
N LYS A 214 -34.94 -2.22 -2.46
CA LYS A 214 -34.95 -3.13 -3.62
C LYS A 214 -35.36 -4.56 -3.26
N SER A 215 -35.20 -4.97 -2.00
CA SER A 215 -35.49 -6.34 -1.57
C SER A 215 -37.00 -6.67 -1.56
N THR A 216 -37.33 -7.90 -1.90
CA THR A 216 -38.69 -8.47 -1.79
C THR A 216 -39.01 -9.01 -0.39
N LEU A 217 -38.15 -8.72 0.59
CA LEU A 217 -38.28 -9.23 1.95
C LEU A 217 -39.56 -8.77 2.63
N HIS A 218 -40.05 -9.61 3.56
CA HIS A 218 -41.18 -9.28 4.40
C HIS A 218 -40.84 -8.12 5.35
N LEU A 219 -41.86 -7.33 5.74
CA LEU A 219 -41.70 -6.15 6.60
C LEU A 219 -40.89 -6.44 7.88
N LEU A 220 -41.16 -7.57 8.55
CA LEU A 220 -40.44 -7.96 9.77
C LEU A 220 -38.94 -8.20 9.53
N GLN A 221 -38.57 -8.77 8.38
CA GLN A 221 -37.17 -8.99 8.02
C GLN A 221 -36.47 -7.65 7.76
N LYS A 222 -37.13 -6.72 7.06
CA LYS A 222 -36.62 -5.35 6.86
C LYS A 222 -36.46 -4.61 8.19
N MET A 223 -37.41 -4.76 9.11
CA MET A 223 -37.31 -4.18 10.46
C MET A 223 -36.14 -4.74 11.26
N ALA A 224 -35.86 -6.03 11.18
CA ALA A 224 -34.71 -6.65 11.85
C ALA A 224 -33.38 -6.07 11.34
N ILE A 225 -33.23 -5.93 10.02
CA ILE A 225 -32.02 -5.33 9.41
C ILE A 225 -31.89 -3.86 9.79
N LYS A 226 -32.99 -3.10 9.75
CA LYS A 226 -33.00 -1.70 10.19
C LYS A 226 -32.58 -1.54 11.65
N LYS A 227 -32.94 -2.50 12.52
CA LYS A 227 -32.49 -2.51 13.92
C LYS A 227 -30.97 -2.64 13.99
N LEU A 228 -30.38 -3.61 13.27
CA LEU A 228 -28.92 -3.80 13.23
C LEU A 228 -28.19 -2.55 12.71
N VAL A 229 -28.68 -1.94 11.63
CA VAL A 229 -28.07 -0.70 11.09
C VAL A 229 -28.12 0.44 12.11
N ASN A 230 -29.20 0.56 12.90
CA ASN A 230 -29.27 1.57 13.95
C ASN A 230 -28.32 1.27 15.12
N GLU A 231 -28.03 0.00 15.40
CA GLU A 231 -27.09 -0.42 16.45
C GLU A 231 -25.62 -0.11 16.10
N LEU A 232 -25.30 0.27 14.86
CA LEU A 232 -23.98 0.77 14.45
C LEU A 232 -23.63 2.15 15.03
N PHE A 233 -24.63 2.89 15.50
CA PHE A 233 -24.50 4.23 16.08
C PHE A 233 -24.65 4.18 17.61
#